data_AF-A0AA92H6Z0-F1
#
_entry.id   AF-A0AA92H6Z0-F1
#
_cell.length_a   1.000
_cell.length_b   1.000
_cell.length_c   1.000
_cell.angle_alpha   90.00
_cell.angle_beta   90.00
_cell.angle_gamma   90.00
#
_symmetry.space_group_name_H-M   'P 1'
#
loop_
_entity.id
_entity.type
_entity.pdbx_description
1 polymer ?
#
loop_
_entity_poly.entity_id
_entity_poly.type
_entity_poly.pdbx_seq_one_letter_code
_entity_poly.pdbx_strand_id
1 'polypeptide(L)'
;MDWLDDAEFEAFEAFFGSRQLFVSSGDNPLEGSSASSFSEAVKLESEFVDEEKYILSPNDALIYVSDDRDVFLVAAPSERLAELRAEISARGGSTYSSLVRTGTIEPKKQVRAYFDYWADMNFEID
;
A
#
# COMPACT_ATOMS: atom_id res chain seq x y z
N MET A 1 2.57 -5.62 -15.04
CA MET A 1 2.11 -4.69 -14.00
C MET A 1 2.16 -5.54 -12.75
N ASP A 2 3.34 -5.68 -12.13
CA ASP A 2 3.69 -6.89 -11.35
C ASP A 2 4.11 -6.54 -9.90
N TRP A 3 3.42 -5.60 -9.25
CA TRP A 3 3.76 -5.17 -7.88
C TRP A 3 2.75 -5.66 -6.83
N LEU A 4 1.56 -6.09 -7.26
CA LEU A 4 0.57 -6.79 -6.45
C LEU A 4 0.23 -8.09 -7.15
N ASP A 5 0.07 -9.16 -6.38
CA ASP A 5 -0.63 -10.33 -6.91
C ASP A 5 -2.13 -10.01 -7.12
N ASP A 6 -2.84 -10.87 -7.84
CA ASP A 6 -4.27 -10.65 -8.15
C ASP A 6 -5.11 -10.51 -6.87
N ALA A 7 -4.76 -11.24 -5.80
CA ALA A 7 -5.50 -11.22 -4.54
C ALA A 7 -5.29 -9.89 -3.79
N GLU A 8 -4.06 -9.39 -3.75
CA GLU A 8 -3.73 -8.10 -3.16
C GLU A 8 -4.36 -6.96 -3.98
N PHE A 9 -4.26 -7.01 -5.31
CA PHE A 9 -4.84 -5.99 -6.18
C PHE A 9 -6.35 -5.86 -6.00
N GLU A 10 -7.07 -6.98 -5.99
CA GLU A 10 -8.51 -6.99 -5.74
C GLU A 10 -8.86 -6.51 -4.32
N ALA A 11 -8.04 -6.85 -3.32
CA ALA A 11 -8.23 -6.36 -1.97
C ALA A 11 -8.04 -4.84 -1.86
N PHE A 12 -7.07 -4.27 -2.58
CA PHE A 12 -6.86 -2.82 -2.64
C PHE A 12 -7.97 -2.08 -3.41
N GLU A 13 -8.46 -2.65 -4.51
CA GLU A 13 -9.66 -2.14 -5.20
C GLU A 13 -10.86 -2.08 -4.25
N ALA A 14 -11.13 -3.17 -3.51
CA ALA A 14 -12.20 -3.19 -2.51
C ALA A 14 -11.95 -2.21 -1.35
N PHE A 15 -10.70 -2.13 -0.89
CA PHE A 15 -10.28 -1.28 0.22
C PHE A 15 -10.58 0.19 -0.07
N PHE A 16 -10.14 0.72 -1.22
CA PHE A 16 -10.46 2.10 -1.59
C PHE A 16 -11.90 2.26 -2.05
N GLY A 17 -12.43 1.27 -2.77
CA GLY A 17 -13.80 1.28 -3.29
C GLY A 17 -14.06 2.52 -4.13
N SER A 18 -15.15 3.23 -3.84
CA SER A 18 -15.55 4.44 -4.58
C SER A 18 -14.89 5.73 -4.08
N ARG A 19 -13.82 5.64 -3.28
CA ARG A 19 -13.14 6.83 -2.76
C ARG A 19 -12.37 7.52 -3.87
N GLN A 20 -12.37 8.85 -3.82
CA GLN A 20 -11.48 9.64 -4.66
C GLN A 20 -10.03 9.42 -4.21
N LEU A 21 -9.18 9.07 -5.16
CA LEU A 21 -7.75 8.88 -4.98
C LEU A 21 -6.97 9.98 -5.70
N PHE A 22 -5.76 10.20 -5.22
CA PHE A 22 -4.81 11.13 -5.80
C PHE A 22 -3.41 10.52 -5.79
N VAL A 23 -2.63 10.81 -6.84
CA VAL A 23 -1.18 10.57 -6.84
C VAL A 23 -0.50 11.85 -6.34
N SER A 24 0.35 11.73 -5.32
CA SER A 24 0.98 12.87 -4.65
C SER A 24 2.47 12.67 -4.52
N SER A 25 3.22 13.77 -4.59
CA SER A 25 4.65 13.86 -4.34
C SER A 25 4.85 15.00 -3.36
N GLY A 26 5.44 14.71 -2.20
CA GLY A 26 5.35 15.61 -1.05
C GLY A 26 3.90 15.77 -0.54
N ASP A 27 3.66 16.84 0.22
CA ASP A 27 2.37 17.08 0.88
C ASP A 27 1.20 17.43 -0.06
N ASN A 28 1.43 17.52 -1.39
CA ASN A 28 0.44 18.00 -2.33
C ASN A 28 0.18 17.01 -3.48
N PRO A 29 -1.10 16.71 -3.80
CA PRO A 29 -1.47 15.97 -5.00
C PRO A 29 -0.85 16.59 -6.27
N LEU A 30 -0.37 15.74 -7.17
CA LEU A 30 0.10 16.15 -8.48
C LEU A 30 -1.06 16.70 -9.32
N GLU A 31 -0.79 17.66 -10.20
CA GLU A 31 -1.84 18.25 -11.05
C GLU A 31 -2.44 17.18 -11.98
N GLY A 32 -3.78 17.07 -12.03
CA GLY A 32 -4.47 16.07 -12.84
C GLY A 32 -4.42 14.63 -12.30
N SER A 33 -3.92 14.42 -11.08
CA SER A 33 -3.71 13.08 -10.50
C SER A 33 -4.94 12.40 -9.90
N SER A 34 -6.13 12.98 -10.09
CA SER A 34 -7.36 12.47 -9.50
C SER A 34 -7.78 11.16 -10.18
N ALA A 35 -7.94 10.10 -9.39
CA ALA A 35 -8.40 8.79 -9.85
C ALA A 35 -9.67 8.35 -9.10
N SER A 36 -10.60 7.75 -9.85
CA SER A 36 -11.89 7.25 -9.35
C SER A 36 -11.86 5.78 -8.91
N SER A 37 -10.76 5.09 -9.16
CA SER A 37 -10.50 3.70 -8.78
C SER A 37 -9.03 3.50 -8.46
N PHE A 38 -8.72 2.41 -7.76
CA PHE A 38 -7.34 2.06 -7.48
C PHE A 38 -6.57 1.75 -8.77
N SER A 39 -7.15 0.98 -9.70
CA SER A 39 -6.56 0.67 -11.00
C SER A 39 -6.19 1.93 -11.79
N GLU A 40 -7.06 2.95 -11.76
CA GLU A 40 -6.78 4.24 -12.39
C GLU A 40 -5.63 4.98 -11.69
N ALA A 41 -5.63 5.01 -10.34
CA ALA A 41 -4.56 5.63 -9.57
C ALA A 41 -3.18 5.02 -9.86
N VAL A 42 -3.13 3.70 -10.03
CA VAL A 42 -1.89 2.97 -10.33
C VAL A 42 -1.41 3.24 -11.74
N LYS A 43 -2.33 3.36 -12.70
CA LYS A 43 -1.97 3.77 -14.08
C LYS A 43 -1.40 5.18 -14.08
N LEU A 44 -2.06 6.13 -13.40
CA LEU A 44 -1.60 7.51 -13.28
C LEU A 44 -0.25 7.59 -12.57
N GLU A 45 -0.07 6.85 -11.47
CA GLU A 45 1.21 6.79 -10.75
C GLU A 45 2.35 6.45 -11.71
N SER A 46 2.16 5.45 -12.56
CA SER A 46 3.18 4.99 -13.49
C SER A 46 3.52 5.98 -14.60
N GLU A 47 2.75 7.06 -14.79
CA GLU A 47 3.07 8.14 -15.73
C GLU A 47 4.12 9.13 -15.19
N PHE A 48 4.37 9.13 -13.88
CA PHE A 48 5.31 10.06 -13.25
C PHE A 48 6.70 9.39 -13.10
N VAL A 49 7.70 9.70 -13.93
CA VAL A 49 9.04 9.04 -13.95
C VAL A 49 9.78 9.03 -12.59
N ASP A 50 9.88 10.24 -12.05
CA ASP A 50 11.11 10.70 -11.40
C ASP A 50 10.89 11.25 -9.97
N GLU A 51 9.78 10.89 -9.33
CA GLU A 51 9.40 11.41 -8.01
C GLU A 51 8.97 10.28 -7.07
N GLU A 52 9.34 10.36 -5.79
CA GLU A 52 8.73 9.52 -4.74
C GLU A 52 7.25 9.86 -4.66
N LYS A 53 6.36 8.91 -4.95
CA LYS A 53 4.91 9.16 -4.88
C LYS A 53 4.17 8.20 -3.99
N TYR A 54 2.97 8.66 -3.67
CA TYR A 54 1.99 7.92 -2.91
C TYR A 54 0.63 8.05 -3.55
N ILE A 55 -0.14 6.96 -3.51
CA ILE A 55 -1.57 6.98 -3.81
C ILE A 55 -2.29 7.24 -2.49
N LEU A 56 -3.06 8.31 -2.40
CA LEU A 56 -3.77 8.65 -1.16
C LEU A 56 -5.26 8.92 -1.38
N SER A 57 -6.04 8.53 -0.39
CA SER A 57 -7.40 8.97 -0.19
C SER A 57 -7.43 9.94 0.99
N PRO A 58 -7.82 11.21 0.80
CA PRO A 58 -7.72 12.22 1.84
C PRO A 58 -8.46 11.82 3.13
N ASN A 59 -7.76 11.88 4.26
CA ASN A 59 -8.25 11.51 5.59
C ASN A 59 -8.65 10.04 5.80
N ASP A 60 -8.36 9.13 4.86
CA ASP A 60 -8.65 7.70 5.00
C ASP A 60 -7.39 6.85 4.99
N ALA A 61 -6.63 6.88 3.88
CA ALA A 61 -5.49 6.00 3.71
C ALA A 61 -4.47 6.55 2.69
N LEU A 62 -3.23 6.11 2.80
CA LEU A 62 -2.19 6.32 1.79
C LEU A 62 -1.39 5.04 1.53
N ILE A 63 -0.88 4.91 0.32
CA ILE A 63 0.04 3.87 -0.11
C ILE A 63 1.29 4.52 -0.63
N TYR A 64 2.40 4.33 0.07
CA TYR A 64 3.72 4.62 -0.45
C TYR A 64 4.22 3.42 -1.24
N VAL A 65 4.72 3.66 -2.45
CA VAL A 65 5.32 2.65 -3.32
C VAL A 65 6.80 2.95 -3.43
N SER A 66 7.67 1.98 -3.11
CA SER A 66 9.10 2.18 -3.33
C SER A 66 9.43 2.22 -4.83
N ASP A 67 10.49 2.92 -5.22
CA ASP A 67 10.96 3.00 -6.62
C ASP A 67 11.17 1.62 -7.28
N ASP A 68 11.60 0.62 -6.51
CA ASP A 68 11.84 -0.75 -6.99
C ASP A 68 10.55 -1.61 -7.04
N ARG A 69 9.38 -1.03 -6.74
CA ARG A 69 8.00 -1.60 -6.82
C ARG A 69 7.75 -2.95 -6.12
N ASP A 70 8.73 -3.53 -5.45
CA ASP A 70 8.62 -4.81 -4.73
C ASP A 70 7.98 -4.69 -3.34
N VAL A 71 7.96 -3.48 -2.77
CA VAL A 71 7.45 -3.21 -1.41
C VAL A 71 6.63 -1.93 -1.40
N PHE A 72 5.50 -1.97 -0.73
CA PHE A 72 4.64 -0.83 -0.46
C PHE A 72 4.27 -0.76 1.02
N LEU A 73 3.95 0.45 1.48
CA LEU A 73 3.52 0.73 2.85
C LEU A 73 2.13 1.35 2.81
N VAL A 74 1.21 0.79 3.59
CA VAL A 74 -0.15 1.32 3.73
C VAL A 74 -0.27 1.97 5.09
N ALA A 75 -0.65 3.25 5.13
CA ALA A 75 -1.04 3.92 6.37
C ALA A 75 -2.53 4.25 6.33
N ALA A 76 -3.28 3.77 7.32
CA ALA A 76 -4.70 3.98 7.50
C ALA A 76 -5.07 3.75 8.98
N PRO A 77 -6.28 4.09 9.44
CA PRO A 77 -6.78 3.67 10.75
C PRO A 77 -6.67 2.15 10.96
N SER A 78 -6.44 1.71 12.20
CA SER A 78 -6.21 0.29 12.53
C SER A 78 -7.33 -0.63 12.06
N GLU A 79 -8.59 -0.22 12.22
CA GLU A 79 -9.77 -0.96 11.76
C GLU A 79 -9.72 -1.21 10.24
N ARG A 80 -9.33 -0.19 9.47
CA ARG A 80 -9.19 -0.26 8.02
C ARG A 80 -8.04 -1.18 7.61
N LEU A 81 -6.90 -1.11 8.30
CA LEU A 81 -5.78 -2.03 8.07
C LEU A 81 -6.12 -3.48 8.42
N ALA A 82 -7.00 -3.71 9.39
CA ALA A 82 -7.49 -5.04 9.74
C ALA A 82 -8.43 -5.59 8.64
N GLU A 83 -9.34 -4.76 8.12
CA GLU A 83 -10.20 -5.10 6.98
C GLU A 83 -9.37 -5.48 5.74
N LEU A 84 -8.39 -4.64 5.38
CA LEU A 84 -7.51 -4.90 4.23
C LEU A 84 -6.81 -6.26 4.37
N ARG A 85 -6.27 -6.57 5.55
CA ARG A 85 -5.60 -7.86 5.80
C ARG A 85 -6.56 -9.04 5.70
N ALA A 86 -7.76 -8.90 6.24
CA ALA A 86 -8.79 -9.94 6.14
C ALA A 86 -9.18 -10.19 4.67
N GLU A 87 -9.35 -9.14 3.87
CA GLU A 87 -9.65 -9.24 2.44
C GLU A 87 -8.53 -9.92 1.64
N ILE A 88 -7.26 -9.59 1.91
CA ILE A 88 -6.10 -10.25 1.30
C ILE A 88 -6.09 -11.75 1.65
N SER A 89 -6.22 -12.09 2.94
CA SER A 89 -6.26 -13.48 3.39
C SER A 89 -7.46 -14.25 2.83
N ALA A 90 -8.63 -13.63 2.74
CA ALA A 90 -9.84 -14.27 2.17
C ALA A 90 -9.65 -14.67 0.70
N ARG A 91 -8.78 -13.96 -0.03
CA ARG A 91 -8.40 -14.24 -1.43
C ARG A 91 -7.18 -15.16 -1.56
N GLY A 92 -6.65 -15.65 -0.44
CA GLY A 92 -5.49 -16.56 -0.41
C GLY A 92 -4.13 -15.85 -0.47
N GLY A 93 -4.11 -14.52 -0.41
CA GLY A 93 -2.88 -13.73 -0.32
C GLY A 93 -2.33 -13.68 1.11
N SER A 94 -1.13 -13.14 1.26
CA SER A 94 -0.50 -12.93 2.57
C SER A 94 0.40 -11.71 2.54
N THR A 95 0.20 -10.79 3.48
CA THR A 95 1.07 -9.61 3.56
C THR A 95 2.50 -10.01 3.94
N TYR A 96 3.48 -9.23 3.50
CA TYR A 96 4.88 -9.43 3.87
C TYR A 96 5.08 -9.46 5.40
N SER A 97 4.40 -8.58 6.15
CA SER A 97 4.46 -8.56 7.62
C SER A 97 3.96 -9.86 8.23
N SER A 98 2.83 -10.40 7.72
CA SER A 98 2.32 -11.70 8.14
C SER A 98 3.34 -12.81 7.91
N LEU A 99 3.94 -12.89 6.72
CA LEU A 99 4.91 -13.93 6.36
C LEU A 99 6.19 -13.87 7.21
N VAL A 100 6.67 -12.66 7.54
CA VAL A 100 7.80 -12.46 8.45
C VAL A 100 7.44 -12.90 9.86
N ARG A 101 6.27 -12.50 10.39
CA ARG A 101 5.83 -12.87 11.75
C ARG A 101 5.62 -14.38 11.92
N THR A 102 5.14 -15.07 10.89
CA THR A 102 4.99 -16.54 10.92
C THR A 102 6.31 -17.28 10.71
N GLY A 103 7.42 -16.58 10.42
CA GLY A 103 8.71 -17.17 10.12
C GLY A 103 8.76 -17.89 8.77
N THR A 104 7.77 -17.63 7.90
CA THR A 104 7.73 -18.22 6.55
C THR A 104 8.84 -17.64 5.67
N ILE A 105 9.17 -16.36 5.87
CA ILE A 105 10.25 -15.67 5.16
C ILE A 105 11.16 -14.94 6.14
N GLU A 106 12.47 -14.92 5.85
CA GLU A 106 13.41 -14.04 6.56
C GLU A 106 13.43 -12.66 5.88
N PRO A 107 13.32 -11.56 6.65
CA PRO A 107 13.33 -10.25 6.05
C PRO A 107 14.72 -9.92 5.49
N LYS A 108 14.77 -9.51 4.21
CA LYS A 108 16.01 -9.04 3.58
C LYS A 108 16.55 -7.85 4.38
N LYS A 109 17.87 -7.75 4.59
CA LYS A 109 18.49 -6.69 5.43
C LYS A 109 17.96 -5.27 5.18
N GLN A 110 17.72 -4.91 3.92
CA GLN A 110 17.20 -3.59 3.53
C GLN A 110 15.75 -3.38 3.97
N VAL A 111 14.89 -4.39 3.75
CA VAL A 111 13.49 -4.36 4.16
C VAL A 111 13.37 -4.43 5.69
N ARG A 112 14.26 -5.18 6.35
CA ARG A 112 14.31 -5.27 7.81
C ARG A 112 14.58 -3.91 8.47
N ALA A 113 15.53 -3.13 7.97
CA ALA A 113 15.80 -1.80 8.52
C ALA A 113 14.59 -0.86 8.37
N TYR A 114 13.89 -0.93 7.24
CA TYR A 114 12.63 -0.22 7.02
C TYR A 114 11.52 -0.71 7.95
N PHE A 115 11.35 -2.04 8.05
CA PHE A 115 10.34 -2.66 8.90
C PHE A 115 10.57 -2.35 10.37
N ASP A 116 11.82 -2.41 10.85
CA ASP A 116 12.23 -2.09 12.21
C ASP A 116 12.06 -0.59 12.49
N TYR A 117 12.33 0.29 11.52
CA TYR A 117 12.12 1.74 11.64
C TYR A 117 10.63 2.10 11.78
N TRP A 118 9.77 1.44 11.01
CA TRP A 118 8.33 1.65 11.07
C TRP A 118 7.64 0.72 12.08
N ALA A 119 8.35 -0.20 12.74
CA ALA A 119 7.77 -1.18 13.66
C ALA A 119 7.02 -0.52 14.82
N ASP A 120 7.56 0.59 15.34
CA ASP A 120 6.92 1.38 16.39
C ASP A 120 5.71 2.18 15.89
N MET A 121 5.60 2.38 14.57
CA MET A 121 4.50 3.07 13.87
C MET A 121 3.53 2.10 13.20
N ASN A 122 3.88 0.82 13.11
CA ASN A 122 2.99 -0.28 12.80
C ASN A 122 2.07 -0.43 14.01
N PHE A 123 1.01 0.38 14.04
CA PHE A 123 -0.15 0.14 14.89
C PHE A 123 -0.88 -1.13 14.40
N GLU A 124 -0.20 -2.27 14.46
CA GLU A 124 -0.85 -3.56 14.69
C GLU A 124 -1.27 -3.54 16.15
N ILE A 125 -2.39 -2.86 16.43
CA ILE A 125 -3.06 -2.98 17.72
C ILE A 125 -3.47 -4.45 17.86
N ASP A 126 -2.96 -5.11 18.89
CA ASP A 126 -3.35 -6.45 19.34
C ASP A 126 -4.87 -6.59 19.51
#